data_AF-A0A3D3R7I9-F1
#
_entry.id   AF-A0A3D3R7I9-F1
#
_cell.length_a   1.000
_cell.length_b   1.000
_cell.length_c   1.000
_cell.angle_alpha   90.00
_cell.angle_beta   90.00
_cell.angle_gamma   90.00
#
_symmetry.space_group_name_H-M   'P 1'
#
loop_
_entity.id
_entity.type
_entity.pdbx_description
1 polymer ?
#
loop_
_entity_poly.entity_id
_entity_poly.type
_entity_poly.pdbx_seq_one_letter_code
_entity_poly.pdbx_strand_id
1 'polypeptide(L)'
;AVAQVEQPGQIPLRVISLNAHGSSKAVAALEQWQPDLILIQETPGAGTLREVGQTMLGENSGLLAGVDASILSRTPLEPVASSVNYTIGKVRVKTGQEVIVVSLRLT
;
A
#
# COMPACT_ATOMS: atom_id res chain seq x y z
N ALA A 1 -33.16 10.44 -25.42
CA ALA A 1 -32.14 10.32 -24.36
C ALA A 1 -31.04 9.41 -24.89
N VAL A 2 -29.82 9.92 -25.00
CA VAL A 2 -28.67 9.10 -25.41
C VAL A 2 -28.31 8.23 -24.22
N ALA A 3 -28.29 6.92 -24.38
CA ALA A 3 -27.83 6.01 -23.33
C ALA A 3 -26.38 6.41 -22.98
N GLN A 4 -26.17 6.80 -21.71
CA GLN A 4 -24.82 6.98 -21.19
C GLN A 4 -24.16 5.61 -21.21
N VAL A 5 -23.10 5.47 -22.00
CA VAL A 5 -22.15 4.38 -21.86
C VAL A 5 -21.47 4.60 -20.51
N GLU A 6 -21.71 3.72 -19.53
CA GLU A 6 -20.92 3.72 -18.30
C GLU A 6 -19.44 3.65 -18.70
N GLN A 7 -18.68 4.70 -18.39
CA GLN A 7 -17.22 4.63 -18.51
C GLN A 7 -16.76 3.46 -17.65
N PRO A 8 -15.83 2.60 -18.11
CA PRO A 8 -15.29 1.53 -17.30
C PRO A 8 -14.90 2.09 -15.93
N GLY A 9 -15.58 1.59 -14.89
CA GLY A 9 -15.77 2.28 -13.63
C GLY A 9 -14.47 2.75 -13.00
N GLN A 10 -14.46 4.01 -12.53
CA GLN A 10 -13.40 4.51 -11.67
C GLN A 10 -13.23 3.54 -10.49
N ILE A 11 -12.02 3.00 -10.31
CA ILE A 11 -11.65 2.26 -9.12
C ILE A 11 -11.46 3.29 -8.01
N PRO A 12 -12.30 3.36 -6.97
CA PRO A 12 -11.97 4.18 -5.82
C PRO A 12 -10.79 3.51 -5.09
N LEU A 13 -9.57 4.00 -5.37
CA LEU A 13 -8.34 3.52 -4.78
C LEU A 13 -7.59 4.69 -4.16
N ARG A 14 -7.45 4.70 -2.83
CA ARG A 14 -6.64 5.70 -2.15
C ARG A 14 -5.25 5.16 -1.88
N VAL A 15 -4.27 5.72 -2.61
CA VAL A 15 -2.85 5.44 -2.43
C VAL A 15 -2.21 6.62 -1.70
N ILE A 16 -1.46 6.34 -0.63
CA ILE A 16 -0.65 7.34 0.07
C ILE A 16 0.81 6.92 -0.04
N SER A 17 1.69 7.83 -0.48
CA SER A 17 3.14 7.62 -0.38
C SER A 17 3.70 8.47 0.75
N LEU A 18 4.56 7.86 1.58
CA LEU A 18 5.16 8.50 2.73
C LEU A 18 6.63 8.09 2.84
N ASN A 19 7.52 9.08 2.82
CA ASN A 19 8.84 8.90 3.43
C ASN A 19 8.67 8.97 4.95
N ALA A 20 8.82 7.83 5.61
CA ALA A 20 8.54 7.68 7.02
C ALA A 20 9.73 8.05 7.91
N HIS A 21 10.95 8.13 7.37
CA HIS A 21 12.18 8.33 8.14
C HIS A 21 12.27 7.39 9.36
N GLY A 22 11.92 6.11 9.16
CA GLY A 22 11.84 5.09 10.22
C GLY A 22 10.69 5.22 11.21
N SER A 23 9.79 6.20 11.05
CA SER A 23 8.71 6.49 12.00
C SER A 23 7.44 5.67 11.73
N SER A 24 7.20 4.65 12.56
CA SER A 24 5.92 3.91 12.56
C SER A 24 4.73 4.78 12.96
N LYS A 25 4.94 5.80 13.81
CA LYS A 25 3.89 6.77 14.19
C LYS A 25 3.42 7.61 13.01
N ALA A 26 4.34 7.98 12.11
CA ALA A 26 3.99 8.72 10.90
C ALA A 26 3.11 7.86 9.97
N VAL A 27 3.43 6.57 9.84
CA VAL A 27 2.59 5.61 9.12
C VAL A 27 1.22 5.47 9.80
N ALA A 28 1.19 5.28 11.12
CA ALA A 28 -0.04 5.14 11.91
C ALA A 28 -0.99 6.33 11.77
N ALA A 29 -0.45 7.55 11.72
CA ALA A 29 -1.26 8.76 11.56
C ALA A 29 -2.11 8.73 10.29
N LEU A 30 -1.68 7.99 9.25
CA LEU A 30 -2.35 7.92 7.95
C LEU A 30 -3.77 7.31 7.99
N GLU A 31 -4.19 6.74 9.12
CA GLU A 31 -5.49 6.09 9.29
C GLU A 31 -6.66 7.04 8.99
N GLN A 32 -6.56 8.30 9.41
CA GLN A 32 -7.61 9.31 9.22
C GLN A 32 -7.93 9.58 7.73
N TRP A 33 -7.02 9.27 6.81
CA TRP A 33 -7.25 9.39 5.37
C TRP A 33 -7.89 8.15 4.78
N GLN A 34 -8.08 7.07 5.54
CA GLN A 34 -8.65 5.80 5.10
C GLN A 34 -7.95 5.25 3.84
N PRO A 35 -6.63 4.99 3.88
CA PRO A 35 -5.91 4.46 2.72
C PRO A 35 -6.35 3.04 2.37
N ASP A 36 -6.23 2.70 1.08
CA ASP A 36 -6.27 1.32 0.59
C ASP A 36 -4.85 0.77 0.41
N LEU A 37 -3.90 1.63 0.03
CA LEU A 37 -2.48 1.32 -0.15
C LEU A 37 -1.60 2.41 0.48
N ILE A 38 -0.52 1.99 1.14
CA ILE A 38 0.51 2.89 1.67
C ILE A 38 1.87 2.45 1.12
N LEU A 39 2.54 3.36 0.42
CA LEU A 39 3.89 3.18 -0.10
C LEU A 39 4.86 3.87 0.87
N ILE A 40 5.72 3.10 1.52
CA ILE A 40 6.54 3.57 2.62
C ILE A 40 7.99 3.62 2.15
N GLN A 41 8.65 4.76 2.31
CA GLN A 41 10.10 4.91 2.12
C GLN A 41 10.79 5.15 3.47
N GLU A 42 12.08 4.84 3.58
CA GLU A 42 12.81 4.85 4.86
C GLU A 42 12.06 4.01 5.89
N THR A 43 11.87 2.75 5.50
CA THR A 43 10.98 1.77 6.10
C THR A 43 11.24 1.59 7.61
N PRO A 44 10.23 1.75 8.49
CA PRO A 44 10.28 1.27 9.86
C PRO A 44 10.40 -0.25 9.94
N GLY A 45 10.79 -0.80 11.10
CA GLY A 45 10.94 -2.24 11.27
C GLY A 45 9.69 -3.05 10.89
N ALA A 46 9.88 -4.19 10.20
CA ALA A 46 8.80 -4.99 9.62
C ALA A 46 7.78 -5.51 10.65
N GLY A 47 8.22 -5.86 11.86
CA GLY A 47 7.32 -6.27 12.96
C GLY A 47 6.37 -5.14 13.35
N THR A 48 6.90 -3.95 13.58
CA THR A 48 6.12 -2.75 13.90
C THR A 48 5.19 -2.36 12.75
N LEU A 49 5.65 -2.43 11.50
CA LEU A 49 4.77 -2.17 10.34
C LEU A 49 3.62 -3.16 10.24
N ARG A 50 3.83 -4.44 10.60
CA ARG A 50 2.76 -5.43 10.62
C ARG A 50 1.69 -5.07 11.66
N GLU A 51 2.10 -4.72 12.88
CA GLU A 51 1.18 -4.29 13.95
C GLU A 51 0.39 -3.03 13.57
N VAL A 52 1.08 -2.04 13.00
CA VAL A 52 0.48 -0.80 12.50
C VAL A 52 -0.52 -1.11 11.37
N GLY A 53 -0.14 -1.93 10.40
CA GLY A 53 -1.01 -2.35 9.29
C GLY A 53 -2.27 -3.06 9.80
N GLN A 54 -2.12 -4.01 10.72
CA GLN A 54 -3.25 -4.75 11.29
C GLN A 54 -4.21 -3.84 12.05
N THR A 55 -3.68 -2.87 12.80
CA THR A 55 -4.48 -1.91 13.57
C THR A 55 -5.25 -0.96 12.63
N MET A 56 -4.57 -0.37 11.64
CA MET A 56 -5.16 0.66 10.77
C MET A 56 -6.05 0.11 9.65
N LEU A 57 -5.66 -1.05 9.09
CA LEU A 57 -6.23 -1.58 7.85
C LEU A 57 -7.02 -2.87 8.07
N GLY A 58 -6.91 -3.48 9.26
CA GLY A 58 -7.56 -4.72 9.66
C GLY A 58 -6.64 -5.94 9.63
N GLU A 59 -7.08 -7.02 10.28
CA GLU A 59 -6.29 -8.24 10.48
C GLU A 59 -5.81 -8.90 9.17
N ASN A 60 -6.58 -8.74 8.08
CA ASN A 60 -6.28 -9.29 6.75
C ASN A 60 -5.43 -8.35 5.87
N SER A 61 -4.83 -7.31 6.47
CA SER A 61 -3.94 -6.40 5.74
C SER A 61 -2.69 -7.11 5.23
N GLY A 62 -2.26 -6.69 4.03
CA GLY A 62 -1.02 -7.15 3.42
C GLY A 62 0.15 -6.26 3.80
N LEU A 63 1.31 -6.87 4.05
CA LEU A 63 2.59 -6.18 4.17
C LEU A 63 3.63 -6.86 3.28
N LEU A 64 4.24 -6.08 2.38
CA LEU A 64 5.51 -6.42 1.76
C LEU A 64 6.58 -5.48 2.31
N ALA A 65 7.42 -6.00 3.21
CA ALA A 65 8.52 -5.26 3.81
C ALA A 65 9.79 -5.40 2.95
N GLY A 66 10.26 -4.30 2.38
CA GLY A 66 11.58 -4.23 1.73
C GLY A 66 12.64 -3.66 2.68
N VAL A 67 13.85 -3.47 2.17
CA VAL A 67 14.96 -2.89 2.97
C VAL A 67 14.68 -1.42 3.25
N ASP A 68 14.43 -0.64 2.20
CA ASP A 68 14.22 0.82 2.33
C ASP A 68 12.82 1.24 1.85
N ALA A 69 12.17 0.42 1.03
CA ALA A 69 10.83 0.66 0.51
C ALA A 69 9.87 -0.49 0.85
N SER A 70 8.71 -0.19 1.42
CA SER A 70 7.68 -1.17 1.79
C SER A 70 6.30 -0.80 1.24
N ILE A 71 5.40 -1.78 1.22
CA ILE A 71 4.00 -1.62 0.82
C ILE A 71 3.11 -2.18 1.94
N LEU A 72 2.19 -1.35 2.44
CA LEU A 72 1.02 -1.81 3.20
C LEU A 72 -0.23 -1.74 2.32
N SER A 73 -1.12 -2.72 2.50
CA SER A 73 -2.37 -2.81 1.76
C SER A 73 -3.50 -3.28 2.67
N ARG A 74 -4.71 -2.77 2.42
CA ARG A 74 -5.92 -3.24 3.12
C ARG A 74 -6.29 -4.69 2.76
N THR A 75 -5.85 -5.17 1.60
CA THR A 75 -6.03 -6.55 1.16
C THR A 75 -4.66 -7.25 1.05
N PRO A 76 -4.61 -8.60 1.09
CA PRO A 76 -3.37 -9.35 0.94
C PRO A 76 -2.60 -8.97 -0.34
N LEU A 77 -1.28 -9.00 -0.25
CA LEU A 77 -0.34 -8.70 -1.33
C LEU A 77 0.37 -9.98 -1.78
N GLU A 78 0.48 -10.17 -3.09
CA GLU A 78 1.38 -11.18 -3.67
C GLU A 78 2.74 -10.51 -3.98
N PRO A 79 3.87 -11.04 -3.46
CA PRO A 79 5.18 -10.50 -3.79
C PRO A 79 5.53 -10.78 -5.25
N VAL A 80 6.06 -9.77 -5.94
CA VAL A 80 6.53 -9.90 -7.33
C VAL A 80 8.06 -9.84 -7.39
N ALA A 81 8.64 -8.79 -6.82
CA ALA A 81 10.09 -8.60 -6.76
C ALA A 81 10.44 -7.59 -5.66
N SER A 82 11.68 -7.65 -5.16
CA SER A 82 12.21 -6.64 -4.25
C SER A 82 13.70 -6.44 -4.49
N SER A 83 14.18 -5.28 -4.06
CA SER A 83 15.58 -4.88 -4.03
C SER A 83 15.82 -4.00 -2.80
N VAL A 84 17.02 -3.45 -2.66
CA VAL A 84 17.31 -2.44 -1.63
C VAL A 84 16.40 -1.22 -1.80
N ASN A 85 16.22 -0.77 -3.04
CA ASN A 85 15.59 0.51 -3.36
C ASN A 85 14.10 0.41 -3.73
N TYR A 86 13.55 -0.80 -3.89
CA TYR A 86 12.15 -0.98 -4.29
C TYR A 86 11.53 -2.27 -3.76
N THR A 87 10.21 -2.26 -3.68
CA THR A 87 9.36 -3.41 -3.44
C THR A 87 8.21 -3.40 -4.45
N ILE A 88 7.95 -4.53 -5.09
CA ILE A 88 6.87 -4.73 -6.06
C ILE A 88 5.91 -5.77 -5.53
N GLY A 89 4.63 -5.41 -5.48
CA GLY A 89 3.54 -6.32 -5.12
C GLY A 89 2.42 -6.28 -6.15
N LYS A 90 1.65 -7.37 -6.20
CA LYS A 90 0.36 -7.42 -6.88
C LYS A 90 -0.73 -7.43 -5.83
N VAL A 91 -1.77 -6.62 -6.04
CA VAL A 91 -2.92 -6.53 -5.14
C VAL A 91 -4.21 -6.61 -5.95
N ARG A 92 -5.19 -7.33 -5.41
CA ARG A 92 -6.56 -7.29 -5.91
C ARG A 92 -7.33 -6.20 -5.17
N VAL A 93 -7.77 -5.18 -5.91
CA VAL A 93 -8.55 -4.06 -5.37
C VAL A 93 -10.02 -4.46 -5.19
N LYS A 94 -10.81 -3.64 -4.50
CA LYS A 94 -12.23 -3.94 -4.16
C LYS A 94 -13.12 -4.25 -5.37
N THR A 95 -12.78 -3.74 -6.55
CA THR A 95 -13.49 -4.01 -7.81
C THR A 95 -13.14 -5.38 -8.43
N GLY A 96 -12.24 -6.14 -7.81
CA GLY A 96 -11.76 -7.43 -8.31
C GLY A 96 -10.61 -7.34 -9.32
N GLN A 97 -10.29 -6.13 -9.80
CA GLN A 97 -9.14 -5.91 -10.69
C GLN A 97 -7.82 -6.14 -9.96
N GLU A 98 -6.83 -6.67 -10.69
CA GLU A 98 -5.47 -6.80 -10.20
C GLU A 98 -4.64 -5.59 -10.64
N VAL A 99 -3.89 -5.02 -9.72
CA VAL A 99 -2.96 -3.93 -10.01
C VAL A 99 -1.56 -4.28 -9.49
N ILE A 100 -0.54 -3.86 -10.24
CA ILE A 100 0.86 -3.91 -9.82
C ILE A 100 1.19 -2.60 -9.12
N VAL A 101 1.80 -2.72 -7.95
CA VAL A 101 2.19 -1.60 -7.09
C VAL A 101 3.69 -1.65 -6.89
N VAL A 102 4.35 -0.52 -7.10
CA VAL A 102 5.79 -0.36 -6.89
C VAL A 102 5.99 0.74 -5.86
N SER A 103 6.58 0.40 -4.72
CA SER A 103 7.13 1.39 -3.78
C SER A 103 8.63 1.46 -4.01
N LEU A 104 9.18 2.66 -4.17
CA LEU A 104 10.58 2.86 -4.50
C LEU A 104 11.15 4.11 -3.83
N ARG A 105 12.45 4.08 -3.55
CA ARG A 105 13.26 5.22 -3.11
C ARG A 105 14.46 5.32 -4.03
N LEU A 106 14.55 6.43 -4.78
CA LEU A 106 15.69 6.73 -5.64
C LEU A 106 16.69 7.58 -4.85
N THR A 107 17.97 7.28 -5.04
CA THR A 107 19.11 8.04 -4.49
C THR A 107 19.73 8.90 -5.57
#